data_AF-A0A3B8IV06-F1
#
_entry.id   AF-A0A3B8IV06-F1
#
_cell.length_a   1.000
_cell.length_b   1.000
_cell.length_c   1.000
_cell.angle_alpha   90.00
_cell.angle_beta   90.00
_cell.angle_gamma   90.00
#
_symmetry.space_group_name_H-M   'P 1'
#
loop_
_entity.id
_entity.type
_entity.pdbx_description
1 polymer ?
#
loop_
_entity_poly.entity_id
_entity_poly.type
_entity_poly.pdbx_seq_one_letter_code
_entity_poly.pdbx_strand_id
1 'polypeptide(L)'
;LVAAGVSLLAGLTLGWLLHAQLGKGESAELVALSQQMEEMKQVVMLTQIQQHSASQRLAAVQASYKISEPNDEVVQALMIALRSDPSDNVRMAAIQALVNLAPQTSVGPGMAASLTAQQNPIVQMMLIEMLVQMKEKSAVDEFTKVANDESMDTQIRARAQQGIGELL
;
A
#
# COMPACT_ATOMS: atom_id res chain seq x y z
N LEU A 1 5.96 -31.48 -77.85
CA LEU A 1 5.32 -32.10 -76.66
C LEU A 1 6.22 -32.16 -75.41
N VAL A 2 7.54 -31.92 -75.49
CA VAL A 2 8.42 -31.99 -74.30
C VAL A 2 8.53 -30.67 -73.52
N ALA A 3 8.39 -29.50 -74.17
CA ALA A 3 8.57 -28.20 -73.50
C ALA A 3 7.40 -27.75 -72.58
N ALA A 4 6.18 -28.26 -72.79
CA ALA A 4 5.01 -27.83 -72.02
C ALA A 4 4.85 -28.56 -70.67
N GLY A 5 5.43 -29.76 -70.52
CA GLY A 5 5.35 -30.54 -69.28
C GLY A 5 6.28 -30.05 -68.17
N VAL A 6 7.42 -29.45 -68.52
CA VAL A 6 8.45 -29.00 -67.56
C VAL A 6 8.02 -27.70 -66.85
N SER A 7 7.30 -26.81 -67.54
CA SER A 7 6.86 -25.52 -66.97
C SER A 7 5.65 -25.64 -66.05
N LEU A 8 4.76 -26.63 -66.27
CA LEU A 8 3.59 -26.87 -65.42
C LEU A 8 3.93 -27.56 -64.10
N LEU A 9 4.89 -28.48 -64.11
CA LEU A 9 5.36 -29.15 -62.89
C LEU A 9 6.13 -28.19 -61.98
N ALA A 10 6.94 -27.29 -62.54
CA ALA A 10 7.68 -26.28 -61.78
C ALA A 10 6.75 -25.24 -61.11
N GLY A 11 5.66 -24.82 -61.77
CA GLY A 11 4.69 -23.87 -61.20
C GLY A 11 3.83 -24.45 -60.08
N LEU A 12 3.47 -25.74 -60.16
CA LEU A 12 2.67 -26.43 -59.13
C LEU A 12 3.49 -26.79 -57.89
N THR A 13 4.77 -27.14 -58.04
CA THR A 13 5.65 -27.40 -56.89
C THR A 13 6.02 -26.09 -56.16
N LEU A 14 6.17 -24.97 -56.88
CA LEU A 14 6.42 -23.67 -56.27
C LEU A 14 5.16 -23.11 -55.57
N GLY A 15 3.98 -23.26 -56.18
CA GLY A 15 2.72 -22.79 -55.60
C GLY A 15 2.26 -23.57 -54.37
N TRP A 16 2.46 -24.89 -54.35
CA TRP A 16 2.05 -25.74 -53.22
C TRP A 16 3.00 -25.60 -52.02
N LEU A 17 4.30 -25.41 -52.27
CA LEU A 17 5.29 -25.19 -51.22
C LEU A 17 5.15 -23.79 -50.58
N LEU A 18 4.79 -22.77 -51.37
CA LEU A 18 4.49 -21.42 -50.86
C LEU A 18 3.15 -21.36 -50.10
N HIS A 19 2.12 -22.09 -50.53
CA HIS A 19 0.81 -22.07 -49.87
C HIS A 19 0.75 -22.88 -48.57
N ALA A 20 1.54 -23.95 -48.46
CA ALA A 20 1.57 -24.80 -47.26
C ALA A 20 2.37 -24.20 -46.09
N GLN A 21 3.34 -23.31 -46.36
CA GLN A 21 4.13 -22.64 -45.32
C GLN A 21 3.51 -21.35 -44.77
N LEU A 22 2.53 -20.74 -45.46
CA LEU A 22 1.97 -19.43 -45.09
C LEU A 22 0.60 -19.49 -44.39
N GLY A 23 -0.03 -20.67 -44.30
CA GLY A 23 -1.48 -20.73 -44.06
C GLY A 23 -1.99 -21.23 -42.70
N LYS A 24 -1.18 -21.92 -41.88
CA LYS A 24 -1.74 -22.70 -40.75
C LYS A 24 -1.13 -22.47 -39.36
N GLY A 25 0.06 -21.87 -39.25
CA GLY A 25 0.69 -21.62 -37.95
C GLY A 25 0.30 -20.27 -37.37
N GLU A 26 0.52 -19.20 -38.14
CA GLU A 26 0.45 -17.83 -37.61
C GLU A 26 -0.94 -17.40 -37.14
N SER A 27 -2.00 -17.68 -37.89
CA SER A 27 -3.32 -17.07 -37.60
C SER A 27 -4.04 -17.69 -36.40
N ALA A 28 -3.91 -18.99 -36.18
CA ALA A 28 -4.52 -19.65 -35.03
C ALA A 28 -3.70 -19.41 -33.74
N GLU A 29 -2.38 -19.40 -33.87
CA GLU A 29 -1.46 -19.17 -32.76
C GLU A 29 -1.46 -17.70 -32.30
N LEU A 30 -1.55 -16.73 -33.23
CA LEU A 30 -1.67 -15.31 -32.90
C LEU A 30 -2.98 -14.96 -32.20
N VAL A 31 -4.09 -15.59 -32.60
CA VAL A 31 -5.40 -15.38 -31.96
C VAL A 31 -5.39 -15.96 -30.55
N ALA A 32 -4.88 -17.19 -30.38
CA ALA A 32 -4.74 -17.80 -29.05
C ALA A 32 -3.79 -16.99 -28.14
N LEU A 33 -2.68 -16.49 -28.69
CA LEU A 33 -1.73 -15.65 -27.95
C LEU A 33 -2.34 -14.28 -27.57
N SER A 34 -3.11 -13.65 -28.46
CA SER A 34 -3.80 -12.38 -28.16
C SER A 34 -4.83 -12.54 -27.04
N GLN A 35 -5.51 -13.70 -27.01
CA GLN A 35 -6.54 -13.99 -26.01
C GLN A 35 -5.92 -14.32 -24.65
N GLN A 36 -4.81 -15.04 -24.62
CA GLN A 36 -3.98 -15.24 -23.41
C GLN A 36 -3.38 -13.93 -22.90
N MET A 37 -2.93 -13.04 -23.79
CA MET A 37 -2.39 -11.74 -23.39
C MET A 37 -3.45 -10.87 -22.71
N GLU A 38 -4.71 -10.94 -23.16
CA GLU A 38 -5.80 -10.18 -22.56
C GLU A 38 -6.28 -10.79 -21.24
N GLU A 39 -6.31 -12.12 -21.12
CA GLU A 39 -6.55 -12.80 -19.83
C GLU A 39 -5.45 -12.48 -18.80
N MET A 40 -4.17 -12.43 -19.22
CA MET A 40 -3.05 -12.05 -18.34
C MET A 40 -3.11 -10.57 -17.92
N LYS A 41 -3.53 -9.67 -18.81
CA LYS A 41 -3.71 -8.25 -18.51
C LYS A 41 -4.83 -7.99 -17.50
N GLN A 42 -5.92 -8.75 -17.58
CA GLN A 42 -7.05 -8.65 -16.66
C GLN A 42 -6.70 -9.21 -15.27
N VAL A 43 -5.97 -10.32 -15.19
CA VAL A 43 -5.50 -10.88 -13.90
C VAL A 43 -4.51 -9.93 -13.22
N VAL A 44 -3.55 -9.34 -13.94
CA VAL A 44 -2.59 -8.36 -13.39
C VAL A 44 -3.29 -7.12 -12.83
N MET A 45 -4.27 -6.56 -13.54
CA MET A 45 -5.06 -5.40 -13.08
C MET A 45 -5.93 -5.73 -11.86
N LEU A 46 -6.52 -6.94 -11.83
CA LEU A 46 -7.32 -7.42 -10.69
C LEU A 46 -6.46 -7.68 -9.44
N THR A 47 -5.24 -8.19 -9.55
CA THR A 47 -4.30 -8.33 -8.42
C THR A 47 -3.67 -7.02 -7.94
N GLN A 48 -3.78 -5.92 -8.68
CA GLN A 48 -3.27 -4.61 -8.25
C GLN A 48 -4.35 -3.74 -7.57
N ILE A 49 -5.63 -4.01 -7.86
CA ILE A 49 -6.79 -3.54 -7.09
C ILE A 49 -6.91 -4.31 -5.77
N GLN A 50 -6.48 -5.58 -5.76
CA GLN A 50 -6.12 -6.28 -4.54
C GLN A 50 -4.86 -5.59 -3.96
N GLN A 51 -4.86 -4.83 -2.88
CA GLN A 51 -5.70 -4.96 -1.69
C GLN A 51 -6.05 -3.59 -1.07
N HIS A 52 -6.67 -2.69 -1.85
CA HIS A 52 -7.01 -1.27 -1.58
C HIS A 52 -5.88 -0.26 -1.81
N SER A 53 -6.12 0.76 -2.64
CA SER A 53 -5.19 1.87 -2.85
C SER A 53 -5.01 2.71 -1.59
N ALA A 54 -3.90 3.44 -1.46
CA ALA A 54 -3.69 4.35 -0.33
C ALA A 54 -4.86 5.35 -0.17
N SER A 55 -5.42 5.85 -1.27
CA SER A 55 -6.60 6.72 -1.26
C SER A 55 -7.86 6.01 -0.72
N GLN A 56 -8.08 4.74 -1.07
CA GLN A 56 -9.19 3.96 -0.55
C GLN A 56 -9.02 3.65 0.95
N ARG A 57 -7.81 3.28 1.37
CA ARG A 57 -7.51 3.04 2.80
C ARG A 57 -7.62 4.33 3.62
N LEU A 58 -7.16 5.45 3.07
CA LEU A 58 -7.37 6.77 3.66
C LEU A 58 -8.86 7.11 3.79
N ALA A 59 -9.65 6.86 2.75
CA ALA A 59 -11.09 7.07 2.80
C ALA A 59 -11.77 6.17 3.85
N ALA A 60 -11.31 4.93 4.02
CA ALA A 60 -11.80 4.02 5.06
C ALA A 60 -11.47 4.54 6.47
N VAL A 61 -10.24 5.01 6.70
CA VAL A 61 -9.86 5.66 7.96
C VAL A 61 -10.73 6.89 8.22
N GLN A 62 -10.98 7.72 7.22
CA GLN A 62 -11.85 8.89 7.35
C GLN A 62 -13.32 8.53 7.60
N ALA A 63 -13.78 7.37 7.11
CA ALA A 63 -15.13 6.90 7.40
C ALA A 63 -15.33 6.57 8.89
N SER A 64 -14.26 6.22 9.62
CA SER A 64 -14.34 5.95 11.07
C SER A 64 -14.85 7.16 11.87
N TYR A 65 -14.62 8.39 11.40
CA TYR A 65 -15.12 9.61 12.04
C TYR A 65 -16.66 9.70 12.10
N LYS A 66 -17.35 8.93 11.26
CA LYS A 66 -18.82 8.93 11.18
C LYS A 66 -19.46 7.87 12.06
N ILE A 67 -18.67 7.04 12.73
CA ILE A 67 -19.15 5.99 13.63
C ILE A 67 -19.39 6.62 15.00
N SER A 68 -20.64 6.64 15.45
CA SER A 68 -21.01 7.26 16.74
C SER A 68 -20.45 6.52 17.95
N GLU A 69 -20.41 5.19 17.90
CA GLU A 69 -19.89 4.32 18.97
C GLU A 69 -18.96 3.25 18.37
N PRO A 70 -17.70 3.60 18.09
CA PRO A 70 -16.74 2.66 17.53
C PRO A 70 -16.32 1.63 18.58
N ASN A 71 -16.42 0.36 18.22
CA ASN A 71 -16.02 -0.77 19.05
C ASN A 71 -14.50 -1.00 19.02
N ASP A 72 -14.03 -1.97 19.81
CA ASP A 72 -12.61 -2.31 19.91
C ASP A 72 -11.99 -2.76 18.57
N GLU A 73 -12.77 -3.35 17.67
CA GLU A 73 -12.31 -3.76 16.34
C GLU A 73 -11.92 -2.55 15.47
N VAL A 74 -12.70 -1.47 15.53
CA VAL A 74 -12.38 -0.22 14.83
C VAL A 74 -11.09 0.38 15.37
N VAL A 75 -10.93 0.42 16.70
CA VAL A 75 -9.68 0.90 17.31
C VAL A 75 -8.50 0.03 16.89
N GLN A 76 -8.64 -1.29 16.92
CA GLN A 76 -7.59 -2.21 16.50
C GLN A 76 -7.21 -2.03 15.03
N ALA A 77 -8.18 -1.84 14.14
CA ALA A 77 -7.93 -1.58 12.72
C ALA A 77 -7.16 -0.27 12.51
N LEU A 78 -7.53 0.80 13.23
CA LEU A 78 -6.82 2.07 13.18
C LEU A 78 -5.40 1.95 13.76
N MET A 79 -5.21 1.18 14.83
CA MET A 79 -3.89 0.88 15.39
C MET A 79 -3.01 0.09 14.42
N ILE A 80 -3.57 -0.85 13.66
CA ILE A 80 -2.86 -1.57 12.59
C ILE A 80 -2.44 -0.60 11.47
N ALA A 81 -3.35 0.29 11.06
CA ALA A 81 -3.06 1.30 10.06
C ALA A 81 -1.92 2.22 10.51
N LEU A 82 -1.97 2.75 11.74
CA LEU A 82 -0.89 3.55 12.33
C LEU A 82 0.45 2.80 12.40
N ARG A 83 0.45 1.51 12.75
CA ARG A 83 1.70 0.78 12.92
C ARG A 83 2.34 0.37 11.60
N SER A 84 1.55 0.08 10.57
CA SER A 84 2.02 -0.72 9.44
C SER A 84 1.50 -0.31 8.06
N ASP A 85 0.66 0.73 7.93
CA ASP A 85 0.24 1.14 6.59
C ASP A 85 1.44 1.64 5.78
N PRO A 86 1.63 1.15 4.53
CA PRO A 86 2.74 1.60 3.68
C PRO A 86 2.73 3.10 3.39
N SER A 87 1.58 3.77 3.49
CA SER A 87 1.43 5.20 3.24
C SER A 87 1.47 6.00 4.52
N ASP A 88 2.45 6.90 4.63
CA ASP A 88 2.57 7.85 5.74
C ASP A 88 1.28 8.67 5.95
N ASN A 89 0.60 9.03 4.86
CA ASN A 89 -0.68 9.75 4.91
C ASN A 89 -1.80 8.94 5.57
N VAL A 90 -1.84 7.63 5.33
CA VAL A 90 -2.81 6.75 5.98
C VAL A 90 -2.47 6.60 7.47
N ARG A 91 -1.17 6.49 7.81
CA ARG A 91 -0.74 6.44 9.22
C ARG A 91 -1.09 7.73 9.98
N MET A 92 -0.84 8.90 9.38
CA MET A 92 -1.24 10.20 9.96
C MET A 92 -2.76 10.32 10.11
N ALA A 93 -3.53 9.89 9.11
CA ALA A 93 -4.98 9.88 9.22
C ALA A 93 -5.47 8.93 10.34
N ALA A 94 -4.79 7.80 10.54
CA ALA A 94 -5.10 6.87 11.62
C ALA A 94 -4.82 7.48 12.99
N ILE A 95 -3.71 8.25 13.15
CA ILE A 95 -3.46 9.04 14.37
C ILE A 95 -4.62 9.98 14.65
N GLN A 96 -5.04 10.77 13.65
CA GLN A 96 -6.12 11.74 13.84
C GLN A 96 -7.47 11.07 14.17
N ALA A 97 -7.73 9.90 13.59
CA ALA A 97 -8.88 9.05 13.95
C ALA A 97 -8.81 8.57 15.39
N LEU A 98 -7.66 8.03 15.81
CA LEU A 98 -7.45 7.55 17.17
C LEU A 98 -7.57 8.66 18.22
N VAL A 99 -7.12 9.88 17.94
CA VAL A 99 -7.29 11.03 18.85
C VAL A 99 -8.76 11.30 19.17
N ASN A 100 -9.67 11.15 18.19
CA ASN A 100 -11.11 11.31 18.43
C ASN A 100 -11.68 10.18 19.29
N LEU A 101 -10.96 9.06 19.41
CA LEU A 101 -11.30 7.90 20.22
C LEU A 101 -10.52 7.84 21.54
N ALA A 102 -9.78 8.92 21.87
CA ALA A 102 -8.98 9.04 23.09
C ALA A 102 -9.66 8.66 24.41
N PRO A 103 -10.99 8.81 24.60
CA PRO A 103 -11.66 8.33 25.81
C PRO A 103 -11.53 6.82 26.05
N GLN A 104 -11.22 6.03 25.01
CA GLN A 104 -10.93 4.60 25.16
C GLN A 104 -9.52 4.39 25.72
N THR A 105 -9.43 3.66 26.83
CA THR A 105 -8.20 3.52 27.64
C THR A 105 -7.04 2.83 26.91
N SER A 106 -7.31 2.10 25.83
CA SER A 106 -6.30 1.40 25.03
C SER A 106 -5.60 2.28 23.99
N VAL A 107 -6.20 3.42 23.61
CA VAL A 107 -5.75 4.23 22.47
C VAL A 107 -4.42 4.91 22.75
N GLY A 108 -4.32 5.66 23.85
CA GLY A 108 -3.12 6.41 24.20
C GLY A 108 -1.87 5.53 24.35
N PRO A 109 -1.91 4.46 25.16
CA PRO A 109 -0.78 3.53 25.29
C PRO A 109 -0.41 2.85 23.97
N GLY A 110 -1.39 2.51 23.14
CA GLY A 110 -1.14 1.95 21.81
C GLY A 110 -0.41 2.93 20.89
N MET A 111 -0.86 4.18 20.85
CA MET A 111 -0.21 5.24 20.08
C MET A 111 1.23 5.49 20.56
N ALA A 112 1.45 5.56 21.87
CA ALA A 112 2.77 5.72 22.47
C ALA A 112 3.71 4.59 22.02
N ALA A 113 3.29 3.33 22.17
CA ALA A 113 4.08 2.15 21.76
C ALA A 113 4.44 2.13 20.26
N SER A 114 3.69 2.85 19.42
CA SER A 114 3.98 2.94 17.98
C SER A 114 5.06 3.97 17.63
N LEU A 115 5.41 4.89 18.53
CA LEU A 115 6.28 6.04 18.26
C LEU A 115 7.67 5.64 17.73
N THR A 116 8.38 4.79 18.45
CA THR A 116 9.76 4.40 18.11
C THR A 116 9.83 3.49 16.88
N ALA A 117 8.73 2.84 16.51
CA ALA A 117 8.64 2.01 15.32
C ALA A 117 8.44 2.82 14.03
N GLN A 118 8.04 4.09 14.12
CA GLN A 118 7.88 4.93 12.94
C GLN A 118 9.24 5.39 12.42
N GLN A 119 9.44 5.28 11.10
CA GLN A 119 10.65 5.78 10.44
C GLN A 119 10.50 7.21 9.90
N ASN A 120 9.27 7.63 9.61
CA ASN A 120 9.01 8.96 9.05
C ASN A 120 8.97 10.01 10.19
N PRO A 121 9.85 11.04 10.18
CA PRO A 121 9.89 12.07 11.23
C PRO A 121 8.59 12.87 11.38
N ILE A 122 7.83 13.08 10.31
CA ILE A 122 6.55 13.77 10.36
C ILE A 122 5.52 12.95 11.16
N VAL A 123 5.50 11.63 10.96
CA VAL A 123 4.60 10.73 11.71
C VAL A 123 5.01 10.66 13.18
N GLN A 124 6.32 10.62 13.47
CA GLN A 124 6.85 10.69 14.84
C GLN A 124 6.46 12.00 15.53
N MET A 125 6.64 13.15 14.86
CA MET A 125 6.29 14.46 15.38
C MET A 125 4.80 14.54 15.72
N MET A 126 3.95 14.11 14.78
CA MET A 126 2.50 14.09 14.99
C MET A 126 2.11 13.21 16.18
N LEU A 127 2.71 12.02 16.34
CA LEU A 127 2.47 11.18 17.50
C LEU A 127 2.81 11.89 18.82
N ILE A 128 3.98 12.54 18.89
CA ILE A 128 4.39 13.26 20.10
C ILE A 128 3.42 14.40 20.40
N GLU A 129 3.07 15.20 19.40
CA GLU A 129 2.13 16.33 19.57
C GLU A 129 0.76 15.87 20.05
N MET A 130 0.21 14.81 19.46
CA MET A 130 -1.10 14.30 19.81
C MET A 130 -1.13 13.65 21.19
N LEU A 131 -0.09 12.89 21.56
CA LEU A 131 0.03 12.29 22.89
C LEU A 131 0.14 13.36 23.99
N VAL A 132 0.86 14.45 23.75
CA VAL A 132 0.88 15.61 24.65
C VAL A 132 -0.50 16.27 24.74
N GLN A 133 -1.15 16.51 23.60
CA GLN A 133 -2.46 17.15 23.56
C GLN A 133 -3.51 16.34 24.34
N MET A 134 -3.45 15.02 24.24
CA MET A 134 -4.29 14.08 24.97
C MET A 134 -3.91 13.95 26.46
N LYS A 135 -2.77 14.53 26.88
CA LYS A 135 -2.17 14.37 28.22
C LYS A 135 -1.90 12.91 28.57
N GLU A 136 -1.45 12.12 27.60
CA GLU A 136 -1.18 10.69 27.77
C GLU A 136 0.11 10.46 28.57
N LYS A 137 -0.03 10.26 29.88
CA LYS A 137 1.11 10.05 30.79
C LYS A 137 1.87 8.76 30.51
N SER A 138 1.25 7.75 29.91
CA SER A 138 1.94 6.51 29.57
C SER A 138 3.02 6.72 28.50
N ALA A 139 2.99 7.84 27.76
CA ALA A 139 3.96 8.12 26.71
C ALA A 139 5.33 8.61 27.23
N VAL A 140 5.47 8.91 28.53
CA VAL A 140 6.71 9.46 29.11
C VAL A 140 7.89 8.50 28.90
N ASP A 141 7.68 7.19 29.00
CA ASP A 141 8.72 6.19 28.80
C ASP A 141 9.20 6.16 27.34
N GLU A 142 8.27 6.17 26.38
CA GLU A 142 8.59 6.25 24.95
C GLU A 142 9.26 7.57 24.58
N PHE A 143 8.82 8.70 25.12
CA PHE A 143 9.46 9.99 24.90
C PHE A 143 10.87 10.01 25.45
N THR A 144 11.11 9.39 26.61
CA THR A 144 12.46 9.28 27.20
C THR A 144 13.37 8.44 26.32
N LYS A 145 12.89 7.35 25.73
CA LYS A 145 13.65 6.55 24.74
C LYS A 145 14.03 7.41 23.53
N VAL A 146 13.07 8.13 22.96
CA VAL A 146 13.30 9.01 21.79
C VAL A 146 14.26 10.15 22.11
N ALA A 147 14.10 10.85 23.24
CA ALA A 147 14.92 11.99 23.61
C ALA A 147 16.40 11.64 23.79
N ASN A 148 16.70 10.41 24.22
CA ASN A 148 18.05 9.91 24.47
C ASN A 148 18.65 9.11 23.31
N ASP A 149 17.89 8.84 22.23
CA ASP A 149 18.38 8.09 21.07
C ASP A 149 19.09 9.03 20.09
N GLU A 150 20.43 9.08 20.15
CA GLU A 150 21.25 9.93 19.27
C GLU A 150 21.05 9.68 17.76
N SER A 151 20.49 8.52 17.37
CA SER A 151 20.18 8.21 15.97
C SER A 151 18.89 8.89 15.48
N MET A 152 18.03 9.36 16.39
CA MET A 152 16.81 10.07 16.06
C MET A 152 17.08 11.52 15.65
N ASP A 153 16.20 12.09 14.83
CA ASP A 153 16.29 13.49 14.42
C ASP A 153 16.30 14.45 15.62
N THR A 154 17.15 15.47 15.58
CA THR A 154 17.37 16.39 16.72
C THR A 154 16.11 17.16 17.11
N GLN A 155 15.26 17.51 16.14
CA GLN A 155 13.98 18.17 16.42
C GLN A 155 13.00 17.21 17.09
N ILE A 156 12.97 15.94 16.68
CA ILE A 156 12.14 14.90 17.30
C ILE A 156 12.57 14.66 18.76
N ARG A 157 13.88 14.56 19.03
CA ARG A 157 14.40 14.43 20.40
C ARG A 157 14.02 15.63 21.27
N ALA A 158 14.23 16.84 20.76
CA ALA A 158 13.90 18.07 21.48
C ALA A 158 12.40 18.16 21.79
N ARG A 159 11.54 17.81 20.82
CA ARG A 159 10.08 17.80 21.04
C ARG A 159 9.66 16.75 22.05
N ALA A 160 10.24 15.55 22.02
CA ALA A 160 9.97 14.51 23.01
C ALA A 160 10.39 14.97 24.42
N GLN A 161 11.56 15.60 24.55
CA GLN A 161 12.03 16.16 25.82
C GLN A 161 11.08 17.25 26.37
N GLN A 162 10.60 18.14 25.50
CA GLN A 162 9.57 19.11 25.87
C GLN A 162 8.28 18.41 26.32
N GLY A 163 7.85 17.38 25.58
CA GLY A 163 6.64 16.61 25.87
C GLY A 163 6.67 15.92 27.24
N ILE A 164 7.84 15.43 27.68
CA ILE A 164 8.03 14.89 29.04
C ILE A 164 7.68 15.96 30.08
N GLY A 165 8.20 17.19 29.91
CA GLY A 165 7.92 18.29 30.83
C GLY A 165 6.45 18.74 30.84
N GLU A 166 5.74 18.55 29.74
CA GLU A 166 4.31 18.89 29.62
C GLU A 166 3.38 17.83 30.25
N LEU A 167 3.86 16.60 30.43
CA LEU A 167 3.09 15.45 30.93
C LEU A 167 3.29 15.14 32.42
N LEU A 168 4.38 15.63 33.02
CA LEU A 168 4.70 15.48 34.44
C LEU A 168 3.99 16.55 35.29
#